data_AF-A0A4U3JXV6-F1
#
_entry.id   AF-A0A4U3JXV6-F1
#
_cell.length_a   1.000
_cell.length_b   1.000
_cell.length_c   1.000
_cell.angle_alpha   90.00
_cell.angle_beta   90.00
_cell.angle_gamma   90.00
#
_symmetry.space_group_name_H-M   'P 1'
#
loop_
_entity.id
_entity.type
_entity.pdbx_description
1 polymer ?
#
loop_
_entity_poly.entity_id
_entity_poly.type
_entity_poly.pdbx_seq_one_letter_code
_entity_poly.pdbx_strand_id
1 'polypeptide(L)'
;GLGDVYKKTELGWLVNVANGGTSGTTGQNRRMEAIKININDSKFAGSIQYRTHVKDKGGLNWVSNGTVSGTTGQKRQMEAIQIKLTGELSSDYNIQYRTHLQNKGWTSWVSNGATSGTTGQNRQMEAIQIRLVKK
;
A
#
# COMPACT_ATOMS: atom_id res chain seq x y z
N GLY A 1 4.79 -13.33 -20.77
CA GLY A 1 3.57 -13.79 -20.08
C GLY A 1 3.18 -12.72 -19.08
N LEU A 2 1.92 -12.26 -19.18
CA LEU A 2 1.26 -11.23 -18.35
C LEU A 2 1.98 -9.86 -18.40
N GLY A 3 1.69 -8.92 -19.31
CA GLY A 3 0.41 -8.57 -19.92
C GLY A 3 -0.16 -7.33 -19.21
N ASP A 4 0.61 -6.25 -19.14
CA ASP A 4 0.19 -4.99 -18.52
C ASP A 4 -0.76 -4.24 -19.47
N VAL A 5 -2.03 -4.11 -19.06
CA VAL A 5 -3.05 -3.35 -19.79
C VAL A 5 -3.16 -1.95 -19.17
N TYR A 6 -2.84 -0.94 -19.98
CA TYR A 6 -2.84 0.47 -19.60
C TYR A 6 -4.23 1.10 -19.76
N LYS A 7 -4.67 1.94 -18.82
CA LYS A 7 -5.77 2.90 -19.05
C LYS A 7 -5.41 4.29 -18.53
N LYS A 8 -5.46 5.27 -19.44
CA LYS A 8 -5.26 6.71 -19.23
C LYS A 8 -6.51 7.34 -18.60
N THR A 9 -6.33 8.21 -17.61
CA THR A 9 -7.33 9.21 -17.18
C THR A 9 -6.62 10.55 -16.91
N GLU A 10 -7.36 11.64 -16.81
CA GLU A 10 -6.92 13.06 -16.80
C GLU A 10 -6.01 13.49 -15.62
N LEU A 11 -5.49 12.54 -14.83
CA LEU A 11 -4.65 12.78 -13.64
C LEU A 11 -3.25 12.14 -13.74
N GLY A 12 -2.81 11.73 -14.93
CA GLY A 12 -1.45 11.22 -15.12
C GLY A 12 -1.24 9.76 -14.64
N TRP A 13 -0.02 9.25 -14.87
CA TRP A 13 0.30 7.82 -14.88
C TRP A 13 0.10 7.08 -13.53
N LEU A 14 -0.68 5.99 -13.55
CA LEU A 14 -0.86 5.04 -12.44
C LEU A 14 -0.86 3.57 -12.93
N VAL A 15 0.17 2.82 -12.56
CA VAL A 15 0.12 1.37 -12.25
C VAL A 15 0.74 1.29 -10.85
N ASN A 16 0.08 0.82 -9.80
CA ASN A 16 -0.77 -0.35 -9.67
C ASN A 16 -2.04 0.00 -8.84
N VAL A 17 -3.20 -0.32 -9.41
CA VAL A 17 -4.60 -0.07 -8.99
C VAL A 17 -5.00 1.35 -8.59
N ALA A 18 -5.80 1.96 -9.47
CA ALA A 18 -6.54 3.20 -9.22
C ALA A 18 -7.39 3.12 -7.95
N ASN A 19 -7.48 4.22 -7.21
CA ASN A 19 -8.51 4.58 -6.21
C ASN A 19 -9.46 3.43 -5.79
N GLY A 20 -8.95 2.50 -4.97
CA GLY A 20 -9.72 1.39 -4.39
C GLY A 20 -9.57 0.02 -5.05
N GLY A 21 -8.78 -0.12 -6.13
CA GLY A 21 -8.48 -1.41 -6.74
C GLY A 21 -7.49 -2.26 -5.93
N THR A 22 -7.50 -3.57 -6.14
CA THR A 22 -6.68 -4.58 -5.45
C THR A 22 -5.28 -4.74 -6.08
N SER A 23 -4.21 -4.46 -5.32
CA SER A 23 -2.83 -4.78 -5.70
C SER A 23 -2.41 -6.06 -4.99
N GLY A 24 -2.01 -7.08 -5.75
CA GLY A 24 -1.71 -8.42 -5.23
C GLY A 24 -2.74 -9.48 -5.66
N THR A 25 -2.88 -10.53 -4.86
CA THR A 25 -3.83 -11.62 -5.11
C THR A 25 -4.67 -11.87 -3.86
N THR A 26 -5.87 -12.40 -3.98
CA THR A 26 -6.72 -12.72 -2.83
C THR A 26 -6.96 -14.23 -2.78
N GLY A 27 -6.68 -14.87 -1.64
CA GLY A 27 -6.99 -16.29 -1.42
C GLY A 27 -6.09 -17.27 -2.16
N GLN A 28 -4.97 -16.81 -2.71
CA GLN A 28 -4.02 -17.65 -3.45
C GLN A 28 -2.80 -18.08 -2.63
N ASN A 29 -2.72 -17.70 -1.35
CA ASN A 29 -1.55 -17.93 -0.49
C ASN A 29 -0.24 -17.32 -1.04
N ARG A 30 -0.35 -16.33 -1.94
CA ARG A 30 0.81 -15.62 -2.49
C ARG A 30 1.07 -14.36 -1.66
N ARG A 31 2.11 -14.43 -0.84
CA ARG A 31 2.58 -13.35 0.04
C ARG A 31 3.11 -12.15 -0.75
N MET A 32 2.88 -10.95 -0.24
CA MET A 32 3.62 -9.75 -0.62
C MET A 32 4.92 -9.67 0.19
N GLU A 33 6.06 -9.46 -0.46
CA GLU A 33 7.36 -9.27 0.22
C GLU A 33 7.78 -7.80 0.28
N ALA A 34 7.39 -7.00 -0.71
CA ALA A 34 7.64 -5.58 -0.80
C ALA A 34 6.52 -4.84 -1.54
N ILE A 35 6.48 -3.52 -1.33
CA ILE A 35 5.54 -2.60 -1.97
C ILE A 35 6.26 -1.31 -2.39
N LYS A 36 5.81 -0.72 -3.50
CA LYS A 36 6.19 0.61 -3.98
C LYS A 36 4.91 1.36 -4.32
N ILE A 37 4.72 2.54 -3.74
CA ILE A 37 3.53 3.37 -3.92
C ILE A 37 3.99 4.70 -4.51
N ASN A 38 3.30 5.13 -5.57
CA ASN A 38 3.55 6.41 -6.21
C ASN A 38 2.25 7.23 -6.21
N ILE A 39 2.34 8.51 -5.86
CA ILE A 39 1.37 9.54 -6.18
C ILE A 39 2.03 10.48 -7.19
N ASN A 40 1.44 10.55 -8.38
CA ASN A 40 1.84 11.46 -9.43
C ASN A 40 0.76 12.53 -9.57
N ASP A 41 0.66 13.41 -8.58
CA ASP A 41 -0.27 14.55 -8.65
C ASP A 41 0.55 15.84 -8.65
N SER A 42 0.64 16.48 -9.83
CA SER A 42 1.36 17.73 -10.01
C SER A 42 0.59 18.95 -9.52
N LYS A 43 -0.67 18.79 -9.07
CA LYS A 43 -1.54 19.91 -8.68
C LYS A 43 -1.40 20.31 -7.21
N PHE A 44 -0.83 19.46 -6.36
CA PHE A 44 -0.70 19.73 -4.92
C PHE A 44 0.76 19.63 -4.50
N ALA A 45 1.25 20.59 -3.70
CA ALA A 45 2.55 20.44 -3.07
C ALA A 45 2.43 19.40 -1.95
N GLY A 46 3.10 18.25 -2.07
CA GLY A 46 2.96 17.19 -1.07
C GLY A 46 3.46 15.85 -1.56
N SER A 47 3.41 14.85 -0.68
CA SER A 47 3.88 13.51 -1.01
C SER A 47 3.15 12.42 -0.24
N ILE A 48 3.63 11.19 -0.41
CA ILE A 48 3.20 10.01 0.33
C ILE A 48 4.40 9.42 1.07
N GLN A 49 4.17 9.00 2.31
CA GLN A 49 5.10 8.19 3.08
C GLN A 49 4.43 6.89 3.50
N TYR A 50 5.18 5.80 3.48
CA TYR A 50 4.70 4.50 3.93
C TYR A 50 5.82 3.67 4.55
N ARG A 51 5.43 2.75 5.42
CA ARG A 51 6.32 1.72 5.97
C ARG A 51 5.59 0.40 6.12
N THR A 52 6.35 -0.68 6.07
CA THR A 52 5.85 -2.04 6.18
C THR A 52 6.37 -2.70 7.46
N HIS A 53 5.55 -3.59 8.01
CA HIS A 53 5.98 -4.54 9.02
C HIS A 53 6.29 -5.86 8.31
N VAL A 54 7.51 -6.37 8.48
CA VAL A 54 7.98 -7.60 7.83
C VAL A 54 8.27 -8.65 8.88
N LYS A 55 7.84 -9.88 8.61
CA LYS A 55 8.09 -11.03 9.49
C LYS A 55 9.57 -11.14 9.86
N ASP A 56 9.85 -11.35 11.15
CA ASP A 56 11.19 -11.49 11.75
C ASP A 56 12.10 -10.25 11.61
N LYS A 57 11.59 -9.13 11.07
CA LYS A 57 12.31 -7.85 10.92
C LYS A 57 11.64 -6.69 11.63
N GLY A 58 10.36 -6.81 11.95
CA GLY A 58 9.61 -5.75 12.61
C GLY A 58 9.19 -4.64 11.65
N GLY A 59 8.91 -3.46 12.21
CA GLY A 59 8.58 -2.26 11.43
C GLY A 59 9.82 -1.67 10.77
N LEU A 60 9.79 -1.51 9.45
CA LEU A 60 10.85 -0.85 8.70
C LEU A 60 10.74 0.68 8.78
N ASN A 61 11.78 1.36 8.30
CA ASN A 61 11.79 2.82 8.18
C ASN A 61 10.72 3.31 7.19
N TRP A 62 10.23 4.53 7.42
CA TRP A 62 9.39 5.23 6.47
C TRP A 62 10.17 5.51 5.19
N VAL A 63 9.54 5.20 4.06
CA VAL A 63 10.02 5.57 2.73
C VAL A 63 9.02 6.51 2.08
N SER A 64 9.50 7.29 1.11
CA SER A 64 8.70 8.26 0.38
C SER A 64 8.31 7.74 -1.01
N ASN A 65 7.43 8.49 -1.67
CA ASN A 65 6.98 8.32 -3.04
C ASN A 65 7.98 7.58 -3.95
N GLY A 66 7.55 6.43 -4.47
CA GLY A 66 8.30 5.64 -5.43
C GLY A 66 9.50 4.87 -4.90
N THR A 67 9.72 4.83 -3.59
CA THR A 67 10.78 4.04 -2.96
C THR A 67 10.26 2.69 -2.47
N VAL A 68 11.02 1.61 -2.58
CA VAL A 68 10.55 0.29 -2.13
C VAL A 68 10.52 0.21 -0.60
N SER A 69 9.45 -0.33 -0.02
CA SER A 69 9.38 -0.75 1.39
C SER A 69 9.13 -2.25 1.46
N GLY A 70 9.87 -2.97 2.30
CA GLY A 70 9.77 -4.41 2.47
C GLY A 70 11.11 -5.11 2.18
N THR A 71 11.03 -6.35 1.69
CA THR A 71 12.20 -7.13 1.27
C THR A 71 11.98 -7.73 -0.11
N THR A 72 13.05 -8.00 -0.85
CA THR A 72 12.98 -8.67 -2.16
C THR A 72 13.84 -9.92 -2.12
N GLY A 73 13.29 -11.08 -2.49
CA GLY A 73 14.05 -12.33 -2.62
C GLY A 73 14.43 -12.99 -1.30
N GLN A 74 13.95 -12.46 -0.17
CA GLN A 74 14.30 -12.97 1.17
C GLN A 74 13.30 -13.97 1.73
N LYS A 75 12.22 -14.31 0.98
CA LYS A 75 11.17 -15.23 1.43
C LYS A 75 10.47 -14.76 2.72
N ARG A 76 10.45 -13.45 2.99
CA ARG A 76 9.82 -12.84 4.17
C ARG A 76 8.57 -12.07 3.76
N GLN A 77 7.43 -12.40 4.37
CA GLN A 77 6.16 -11.73 4.10
C GLN A 77 6.06 -10.37 4.81
N MET A 78 5.31 -9.47 4.19
CA MET A 78 4.71 -8.31 4.85
C MET A 78 3.50 -8.77 5.68
N GLU A 79 3.38 -8.27 6.90
CA GLU A 79 2.27 -8.55 7.82
C GLU A 79 1.35 -7.34 8.02
N ALA A 80 1.90 -6.13 7.92
CA ALA A 80 1.16 -4.88 8.06
C ALA A 80 1.80 -3.73 7.27
N ILE A 81 1.02 -2.65 7.09
CA ILE A 81 1.44 -1.42 6.44
C ILE A 81 0.82 -0.19 7.11
N GLN A 82 1.56 0.91 7.09
CA GLN A 82 1.08 2.24 7.43
C GLN A 82 1.39 3.20 6.29
N ILE A 83 0.44 4.08 5.96
CA ILE A 83 0.52 5.02 4.84
C ILE A 83 -0.03 6.37 5.28
N LYS A 84 0.69 7.45 4.99
CA LYS A 84 0.25 8.82 5.29
C LYS A 84 0.63 9.77 4.15
N LEU A 85 -0.15 10.84 4.02
CA LEU A 85 0.13 11.94 3.11
C LEU A 85 0.98 13.00 3.83
N THR A 86 1.67 13.83 3.07
CA THR A 86 2.44 14.98 3.56
C THR A 86 2.16 16.22 2.71
N GLY A 87 2.46 17.41 3.24
CA GLY A 87 2.26 18.68 2.55
C GLY A 87 0.78 19.05 2.39
N GLU A 88 0.48 19.91 1.43
CA GLU A 88 -0.88 20.36 1.07
C GLU A 88 -1.79 19.19 0.70
N LEU A 89 -1.24 18.13 0.10
CA LEU A 89 -2.02 16.93 -0.21
C LEU A 89 -2.65 16.31 1.07
N SER A 90 -1.96 16.40 2.21
CA SER A 90 -2.48 15.95 3.50
C SER A 90 -3.52 16.89 4.11
N SER A 91 -3.57 18.15 3.66
CA SER A 91 -4.58 19.13 4.07
C SER A 91 -5.91 18.84 3.40
N ASP A 92 -5.89 18.54 2.10
CA ASP A 92 -7.10 18.42 1.27
C ASP A 92 -7.68 17.00 1.19
N TYR A 93 -6.86 15.98 1.47
CA TYR A 93 -7.25 14.57 1.34
C TYR A 93 -6.90 13.74 2.58
N ASN A 94 -7.70 12.71 2.79
CA ASN A 94 -7.37 11.54 3.59
C ASN A 94 -6.88 10.42 2.67
N ILE A 95 -5.88 9.66 3.12
CA ILE A 95 -5.52 8.39 2.48
C ILE A 95 -6.13 7.25 3.28
N GLN A 96 -7.01 6.48 2.65
CA GLN A 96 -7.63 5.29 3.23
C GLN A 96 -7.09 4.03 2.58
N TYR A 97 -6.85 2.99 3.37
CA TYR A 97 -6.34 1.72 2.88
C TYR A 97 -6.82 0.55 3.73
N ARG A 98 -6.84 -0.64 3.12
CA ARG A 98 -7.08 -1.92 3.79
C ARG A 98 -6.27 -3.02 3.15
N THR A 99 -6.01 -4.07 3.91
CA THR A 99 -5.19 -5.20 3.47
C THR A 99 -6.01 -6.48 3.44
N HIS A 100 -5.71 -7.36 2.50
CA HIS A 100 -6.21 -8.72 2.48
C HIS A 100 -5.17 -9.61 3.16
N LEU A 101 -5.57 -10.23 4.28
CA LEU A 101 -4.72 -11.13 5.04
C LEU A 101 -5.10 -12.57 4.74
N GLN A 102 -4.09 -13.42 4.61
CA GLN A 102 -4.28 -14.87 4.48
C GLN A 102 -5.18 -15.41 5.60
N ASN A 103 -6.16 -16.24 5.22
CA ASN A 103 -7.12 -16.89 6.13
C ASN A 103 -7.96 -15.92 7.00
N LYS A 104 -7.98 -14.63 6.67
CA LYS A 104 -8.78 -13.59 7.35
C LYS A 104 -9.61 -12.76 6.39
N GLY A 105 -9.15 -12.60 5.16
CA GLY A 105 -9.83 -11.74 4.19
C GLY A 105 -9.44 -10.27 4.33
N TRP A 106 -10.31 -9.39 3.82
CA TRP A 106 -10.12 -7.94 3.90
C TRP A 106 -10.30 -7.41 5.32
N THR A 107 -9.36 -6.58 5.77
CA THR A 107 -9.50 -5.79 6.99
C THR A 107 -10.48 -4.63 6.80
N SER A 108 -10.90 -4.01 7.90
CA SER A 108 -11.54 -2.70 7.85
C SER A 108 -10.60 -1.65 7.24
N TRP A 109 -11.19 -0.62 6.62
CA TRP A 109 -10.45 0.54 6.13
C TRP A 109 -9.86 1.31 7.31
N VAL A 110 -8.59 1.67 7.20
CA VAL A 110 -7.88 2.56 8.11
C VAL A 110 -7.38 3.78 7.34
N SER A 111 -6.97 4.83 8.05
CA SER A 111 -6.55 6.09 7.41
C SER A 111 -5.28 6.68 8.01
N ASN A 112 -4.59 7.51 7.23
CA ASN A 112 -3.62 8.51 7.70
C ASN A 112 -2.61 8.00 8.75
N GLY A 113 -1.89 6.92 8.43
CA GLY A 113 -0.84 6.36 9.25
C GLY A 113 -1.29 5.27 10.23
N ALA A 114 -2.59 5.00 10.35
CA ALA A 114 -3.08 3.87 11.13
C ALA A 114 -2.65 2.51 10.54
N THR A 115 -2.46 1.50 11.37
CA THR A 115 -1.97 0.20 10.88
C THR A 115 -3.07 -0.60 10.19
N SER A 116 -2.81 -1.06 8.95
CA SER A 116 -3.61 -2.10 8.29
C SER A 116 -2.83 -3.40 8.26
N GLY A 117 -3.42 -4.49 8.79
CA GLY A 117 -2.79 -5.79 8.88
C GLY A 117 -2.60 -6.27 10.31
N THR A 118 -1.59 -7.10 10.53
CA THR A 118 -1.25 -7.63 11.87
C THR A 118 0.25 -7.54 12.11
N THR A 119 0.67 -7.60 13.36
CA THR A 119 2.07 -7.60 13.76
C THR A 119 2.35 -8.84 14.60
N GLY A 120 3.34 -9.65 14.21
CA GLY A 120 3.77 -10.83 14.98
C GLY A 120 2.79 -11.99 14.96
N GLN A 121 1.79 -11.98 14.07
CA GLN A 121 0.78 -13.04 13.97
C GLN A 121 1.08 -14.07 12.88
N ASN A 122 2.21 -13.94 12.17
CA ASN A 122 2.59 -14.78 11.03
C ASN A 122 1.54 -14.80 9.91
N ARG A 123 0.74 -13.75 9.79
CA ARG A 123 -0.31 -13.63 8.77
C ARG A 123 0.17 -12.74 7.64
N GLN A 124 0.38 -13.35 6.49
CA GLN A 124 0.86 -12.65 5.30
C GLN A 124 -0.22 -11.78 4.66
N MET A 125 0.17 -10.58 4.26
CA MET A 125 -0.58 -9.75 3.33
C MET A 125 -0.52 -10.39 1.94
N GLU A 126 -1.69 -10.58 1.33
CA GLU A 126 -1.82 -11.08 -0.04
C GLU A 126 -2.19 -9.96 -1.02
N ALA A 127 -2.94 -8.97 -0.55
CA ALA A 127 -3.30 -7.80 -1.32
C ALA A 127 -3.53 -6.53 -0.48
N ILE A 128 -3.64 -5.40 -1.16
CA ILE A 128 -3.96 -4.09 -0.57
C ILE A 128 -4.89 -3.29 -1.48
N GLN A 129 -5.75 -2.47 -0.89
CA GLN A 129 -6.51 -1.42 -1.57
C GLN A 129 -6.19 -0.07 -0.94
N ILE A 130 -6.04 0.96 -1.76
CA ILE A 130 -5.70 2.33 -1.33
C ILE A 130 -6.59 3.31 -2.09
N ARG A 131 -7.12 4.33 -1.43
CA ARG A 131 -7.88 5.42 -2.05
C ARG A 131 -7.59 6.76 -1.39
N LEU A 132 -7.59 7.82 -2.18
CA LEU A 132 -7.70 9.19 -1.69
C LEU A 132 -9.18 9.54 -1.49
N VAL A 133 -9.49 10.20 -0.39
CA VAL A 133 -10.83 10.69 -0.06
C VAL A 133 -10.70 12.17 0.26
N LYS A 134 -11.38 13.03 -0.50
CA LYS A 134 -11.39 14.47 -0.25
C LYS A 134 -11.95 14.75 1.15
N LYS A 135 -11.37 15.72 1.85
CA LYS A 135 -11.94 16.22 3.11
C LYS A 135 -13.14 17.13 2.88
#